data_AF-A0A7X1WIL6-F1
#
_entry.id   AF-A0A7X1WIL6-F1
#
_cell.length_a   1.000
_cell.length_b   1.000
_cell.length_c   1.000
_cell.angle_alpha   90.00
_cell.angle_beta   90.00
_cell.angle_gamma   90.00
#
_symmetry.space_group_name_H-M   'P 1'
#
loop_
_entity.id
_entity.type
_entity.pdbx_description
1 polymer ?
#
loop_
_entity_poly.entity_id
_entity_poly.type
_entity_poly.pdbx_seq_one_letter_code
_entity_poly.pdbx_strand_id
1 'polypeptide(L)'
;MGNTVSTGKLVGAFKGTQGKPVYVLFERTHESNVHPHSPNWNAQLIGGIEAVMARVFMSASACEGGSLLGGNGRTTKAEGYITSWMKELANPVEMEDSIYELAVGTSWTSPIPKGDFERVKAGLEAIGETRILNDLESTNECSLASLHTDHEALSVIYDGAHCGAWRIIPSHAVPVHGLRNKALGYNPIKAKTYRVDVPRFMKVSGSMSKHLILAEDGKWRCLNGGYAYSYLSSFICGLIKAELSEPGSYRNRIKAYREAITSASVVPSDTQIVVENLAELKEWAQRDLDRIIADTTHSVVGNGIQMNIPKDQSLLYWATSLPSEHTKWVFSESARTEQLYPLSA
;
A
#
# COMPACT_ATOMS: atom_id res chain seq x y z
N MET A 1 -18.26 5.65 -3.44
CA MET A 1 -16.79 5.77 -3.34
C MET A 1 -16.27 6.03 -4.74
N GLY A 2 -15.36 6.97 -4.91
CA GLY A 2 -14.71 7.24 -6.19
C GLY A 2 -13.51 6.33 -6.41
N ASN A 3 -13.23 6.05 -7.67
CA ASN A 3 -12.03 5.37 -8.13
C ASN A 3 -11.13 6.34 -8.91
N THR A 4 -9.84 6.30 -8.61
CA THR A 4 -8.82 6.96 -9.41
C THR A 4 -8.53 6.12 -10.66
N VAL A 5 -8.59 6.74 -11.83
CA VAL A 5 -8.34 6.07 -13.12
C VAL A 5 -6.95 6.46 -13.63
N SER A 6 -6.03 5.50 -13.65
CA SER A 6 -4.68 5.64 -14.20
C SER A 6 -4.70 5.49 -15.72
N THR A 7 -4.28 6.54 -16.43
CA THR A 7 -4.30 6.63 -17.90
C THR A 7 -2.92 6.73 -18.54
N GLY A 8 -1.87 7.01 -17.75
CA GLY A 8 -0.50 7.12 -18.23
C GLY A 8 0.49 7.10 -17.08
N LYS A 9 1.70 6.61 -17.35
CA LYS A 9 2.82 6.58 -16.41
C LYS A 9 4.06 7.08 -17.11
N LEU A 10 4.92 7.78 -16.38
CA LEU A 10 6.19 8.30 -16.88
C LEU A 10 7.16 8.37 -15.70
N VAL A 11 8.42 8.04 -15.97
CA VAL A 11 9.51 8.21 -15.02
C VAL A 11 10.49 9.20 -15.60
N GLY A 12 10.73 10.29 -14.89
CA GLY A 12 11.89 11.15 -15.10
C GLY A 12 13.08 10.66 -14.27
N ALA A 13 14.29 10.89 -14.73
CA ALA A 13 15.50 10.56 -13.99
C ALA A 13 16.64 11.53 -14.28
N PHE A 14 17.55 11.67 -13.32
CA PHE A 14 18.80 12.42 -13.44
C PHE A 14 19.87 11.81 -12.53
N LYS A 15 21.12 12.25 -12.64
CA LYS A 15 22.18 11.83 -11.71
C LYS A 15 22.19 12.75 -10.50
N GLY A 16 21.99 12.20 -9.30
CA GLY A 16 22.17 12.95 -8.06
C GLY A 16 23.65 13.26 -7.78
N THR A 17 23.90 13.97 -6.69
CA THR A 17 25.24 14.43 -6.24
C THR A 17 26.28 13.30 -6.07
N GLN A 18 25.84 12.06 -5.79
CA GLN A 18 26.72 10.89 -5.67
C GLN A 18 26.80 10.04 -6.96
N GLY A 19 26.30 10.56 -8.09
CA GLY A 19 26.25 9.87 -9.37
C GLY A 19 25.21 8.76 -9.47
N LYS A 20 24.46 8.47 -8.39
CA LYS A 20 23.34 7.53 -8.40
C LYS A 20 22.13 8.15 -9.10
N PRO A 21 21.34 7.37 -9.87
CA PRO A 21 20.09 7.85 -10.44
C PRO A 21 19.09 8.25 -9.35
N VAL A 22 18.49 9.42 -9.53
CA VAL A 22 17.31 9.90 -8.79
C VAL A 22 16.15 9.90 -9.76
N TYR A 23 14.98 9.51 -9.31
CA TYR A 23 13.79 9.37 -10.13
C TYR A 23 12.69 10.33 -9.70
N VAL A 24 11.88 10.77 -10.66
CA VAL A 24 10.64 11.51 -10.45
C VAL A 24 9.51 10.71 -11.08
N LEU A 25 8.54 10.28 -10.28
CA LEU A 25 7.38 9.54 -10.80
C LEU A 25 6.29 10.50 -11.24
N PHE A 26 5.73 10.28 -12.43
CA PHE A 26 4.58 11.02 -12.93
C PHE A 26 3.48 10.04 -13.32
N GLU A 27 2.27 10.32 -12.87
CA GLU A 27 1.10 9.54 -13.26
C GLU A 27 0.01 10.45 -13.82
N ARG A 28 -0.62 10.00 -14.90
CA ARG A 28 -1.77 10.70 -15.50
C ARG A 28 -3.05 10.08 -14.98
N THR A 29 -3.81 10.84 -14.20
CA THR A 29 -5.03 10.33 -13.55
C THR A 29 -6.23 11.26 -13.70
N HIS A 30 -7.43 10.72 -13.50
CA HIS A 30 -8.63 11.48 -13.15
C HIS A 30 -9.43 10.71 -12.10
N GLU A 31 -10.31 11.40 -11.39
CA GLU A 31 -11.23 10.80 -10.43
C GLU A 31 -12.58 10.54 -11.10
N SER A 32 -13.11 9.33 -10.96
CA SER A 32 -14.37 8.88 -11.58
C SER A 32 -15.62 9.65 -11.15
N ASN A 33 -15.56 10.36 -10.02
CA ASN A 33 -16.68 11.17 -9.53
C ASN A 33 -16.64 12.62 -10.02
N VAL A 34 -15.58 13.04 -10.72
CA VAL A 34 -15.37 14.44 -11.13
C VAL A 34 -15.63 14.60 -12.61
N HIS A 35 -16.69 15.31 -12.98
CA HIS A 35 -17.02 15.62 -14.37
C HIS A 35 -16.61 17.05 -14.74
N PRO A 36 -16.01 17.29 -15.93
CA PRO A 36 -15.65 16.29 -16.94
C PRO A 36 -14.40 15.46 -16.56
N HIS A 37 -14.38 14.17 -16.93
CA HIS A 37 -13.26 13.25 -16.70
C HIS A 37 -12.01 13.67 -17.51
N SER A 38 -11.29 14.67 -17.00
CA SER A 38 -10.15 15.28 -17.69
C SER A 38 -8.84 14.80 -17.07
N PRO A 39 -8.15 13.82 -17.68
CA PRO A 39 -6.95 13.24 -17.08
C PRO A 39 -5.76 14.19 -17.17
N ASN A 40 -5.13 14.46 -16.02
CA ASN A 40 -4.00 15.35 -15.87
C ASN A 40 -2.76 14.59 -15.38
N TRP A 41 -1.59 15.01 -15.86
CA TRP A 41 -0.33 14.51 -15.31
C TRP A 41 -0.05 15.13 -13.95
N ASN A 42 0.44 14.32 -13.03
CA ASN A 42 0.75 14.74 -11.67
C ASN A 42 2.08 14.10 -11.25
N ALA A 43 3.02 14.93 -10.80
CA ALA A 43 4.27 14.47 -10.21
C ALA A 43 4.00 13.91 -8.80
N GLN A 44 4.33 12.64 -8.60
CA GLN A 44 4.00 11.88 -7.40
C GLN A 44 5.11 12.00 -6.35
N LEU A 45 6.35 11.67 -6.71
CA LEU A 45 7.48 11.63 -5.77
C LEU A 45 8.80 12.01 -6.44
N ILE A 46 9.78 12.38 -5.63
CA ILE A 46 11.20 12.49 -5.98
C ILE A 46 11.97 11.53 -5.07
N GLY A 47 12.88 10.72 -5.61
CA GLY A 47 13.65 9.80 -4.76
C GLY A 47 14.47 8.75 -5.48
N GLY A 48 15.31 8.07 -4.69
CA GLY A 48 16.03 6.88 -5.14
C GLY A 48 15.11 5.67 -5.36
N ILE A 49 15.70 4.57 -5.84
CA ILE A 49 14.93 3.38 -6.22
C ILE A 49 14.10 2.79 -5.08
N GLU A 50 14.59 2.81 -3.83
CA GLU A 50 13.86 2.26 -2.69
C GLU A 50 12.55 3.03 -2.43
N ALA A 51 12.58 4.36 -2.47
CA ALA A 51 11.42 5.22 -2.32
C ALA A 51 10.43 5.06 -3.49
N VAL A 52 10.95 4.99 -4.72
CA VAL A 52 10.15 4.70 -5.91
C VAL A 52 9.39 3.38 -5.78
N MET A 53 10.11 2.33 -5.39
CA MET A 53 9.54 0.99 -5.24
C MET A 53 8.49 0.96 -4.13
N ALA A 54 8.75 1.63 -3.01
CA ALA A 54 7.77 1.78 -1.94
C ALA A 54 6.47 2.43 -2.43
N ARG A 55 6.57 3.54 -3.17
CA ARG A 55 5.38 4.19 -3.73
C ARG A 55 4.66 3.32 -4.75
N VAL A 56 5.38 2.69 -5.68
CA VAL A 56 4.78 1.85 -6.72
C VAL A 56 3.98 0.70 -6.11
N PHE A 57 4.54 0.01 -5.12
CA PHE A 57 3.87 -1.11 -4.45
C PHE A 57 2.70 -0.63 -3.58
N MET A 58 2.85 0.50 -2.88
CA MET A 58 1.75 1.11 -2.15
C MET A 58 0.58 1.45 -3.07
N SER A 59 0.81 2.10 -4.22
CA SER A 59 -0.23 2.39 -5.21
C SER A 59 -0.81 1.11 -5.83
N ALA A 60 0.03 0.11 -6.11
CA ALA A 60 -0.42 -1.17 -6.66
C ALA A 60 -1.40 -1.90 -5.73
N SER A 61 -1.23 -1.76 -4.41
CA SER A 61 -2.14 -2.37 -3.42
C SER A 61 -3.59 -1.87 -3.56
N ALA A 62 -3.79 -0.64 -4.04
CA ALA A 62 -5.12 -0.06 -4.26
C ALA A 62 -5.87 -0.66 -5.45
N CYS A 63 -5.18 -1.42 -6.32
CA CYS A 63 -5.82 -2.16 -7.42
C CYS A 63 -6.77 -3.23 -6.89
N GLU A 64 -6.40 -3.91 -5.78
CA GLU A 64 -7.16 -5.06 -5.28
C GLU A 64 -8.44 -4.65 -4.54
N GLY A 65 -8.48 -3.45 -3.97
CA GLY A 65 -9.68 -2.85 -3.38
C GLY A 65 -10.60 -2.15 -4.38
N GLY A 66 -10.19 -2.05 -5.65
CA GLY A 66 -10.96 -1.38 -6.72
C GLY A 66 -10.84 0.16 -6.75
N SER A 67 -10.16 0.77 -5.78
CA SER A 67 -9.96 2.23 -5.72
C SER A 67 -9.04 2.77 -6.82
N LEU A 68 -8.23 1.90 -7.44
CA LEU A 68 -7.38 2.25 -8.57
C LEU A 68 -7.75 1.41 -9.79
N LEU A 69 -8.11 2.08 -10.88
CA LEU A 69 -8.50 1.48 -12.15
C LEU A 69 -7.50 1.82 -13.25
N GLY A 70 -7.43 0.96 -14.27
CA GLY A 70 -6.74 1.27 -15.51
C GLY A 70 -7.56 2.15 -16.44
N GLY A 71 -6.95 2.59 -17.53
CA GLY A 71 -7.58 3.46 -18.52
C GLY A 71 -8.96 2.96 -18.98
N ASN A 72 -9.87 3.91 -19.22
CA ASN A 72 -11.28 3.67 -19.51
C ASN A 72 -12.05 2.96 -18.37
N GLY A 73 -11.61 3.12 -17.11
CA GLY A 73 -12.29 2.57 -15.93
C GLY A 73 -12.22 1.04 -15.83
N ARG A 74 -11.25 0.41 -16.51
CA ARG A 74 -11.10 -1.06 -16.51
C ARG A 74 -10.44 -1.52 -15.23
N THR A 75 -10.87 -2.66 -14.69
CA THR A 75 -10.17 -3.31 -13.58
C THR A 75 -8.71 -3.56 -13.96
N THR A 76 -7.79 -3.15 -13.09
CA THR A 76 -6.36 -3.42 -13.22
C THR A 76 -5.93 -4.34 -12.08
N LYS A 77 -5.00 -5.25 -12.36
CA LYS A 77 -4.36 -6.08 -11.33
C LYS A 77 -3.07 -5.42 -10.86
N ALA A 78 -2.70 -5.60 -9.59
CA ALA A 78 -1.47 -5.05 -9.04
C ALA A 78 -0.23 -5.43 -9.87
N GLU A 79 -0.15 -6.67 -10.36
CA GLU A 79 1.00 -7.14 -11.15
C GLU A 79 1.15 -6.38 -12.47
N GLY A 80 0.03 -6.07 -13.13
CA GLY A 80 0.01 -5.30 -14.38
C GLY A 80 0.40 -3.84 -14.14
N TYR A 81 -0.12 -3.26 -13.05
CA TYR A 81 0.23 -1.91 -12.61
C TYR A 81 1.74 -1.78 -12.32
N ILE A 82 2.31 -2.68 -11.53
CA ILE A 82 3.75 -2.71 -11.23
C ILE A 82 4.55 -2.93 -12.53
N THR A 83 4.15 -3.87 -13.39
CA THR A 83 4.82 -4.12 -14.67
C THR A 83 4.92 -2.85 -15.53
N SER A 84 3.87 -2.03 -15.55
CA SER A 84 3.87 -0.78 -16.31
C SER A 84 4.86 0.26 -15.75
N TRP A 85 5.03 0.34 -14.44
CA TRP A 85 6.07 1.18 -13.82
C TRP A 85 7.48 0.67 -14.10
N MET A 86 7.72 -0.64 -14.02
CA MET A 86 9.02 -1.23 -14.33
C MET A 86 9.46 -0.96 -15.78
N LYS A 87 8.50 -0.91 -16.71
CA LYS A 87 8.78 -0.55 -18.11
C LYS A 87 9.28 0.88 -18.23
N GLU A 88 8.65 1.83 -17.54
CA GLU A 88 9.08 3.23 -17.53
C GLU A 88 10.41 3.42 -16.80
N LEU A 89 10.63 2.72 -15.68
CA LEU A 89 11.89 2.73 -14.93
C LEU A 89 13.07 2.20 -15.73
N ALA A 90 12.87 1.22 -16.62
CA ALA A 90 13.95 0.66 -17.43
C ALA A 90 14.49 1.63 -18.51
N ASN A 91 13.71 2.66 -18.86
CA ASN A 91 14.10 3.66 -19.85
C ASN A 91 13.41 5.01 -19.52
N PRO A 92 13.86 5.69 -18.46
CA PRO A 92 13.25 6.94 -18.01
C PRO A 92 13.53 8.09 -19.00
N VAL A 93 12.79 9.18 -18.87
CA VAL A 93 13.13 10.47 -19.49
C VAL A 93 14.23 11.15 -18.69
N GLU A 94 15.27 11.64 -19.34
CA GLU A 94 16.29 12.44 -18.69
C GLU A 94 15.73 13.82 -18.34
N MET A 95 15.86 14.22 -17.09
CA MET A 95 15.40 15.51 -16.59
C MET A 95 16.57 16.48 -16.47
N GLU A 96 16.41 17.65 -17.08
CA GLU A 96 17.30 18.80 -16.87
C GLU A 96 17.18 19.30 -15.43
N ASP A 97 18.20 20.03 -14.97
CA ASP A 97 18.12 20.68 -13.67
C ASP A 97 17.06 21.80 -13.70
N SER A 98 16.42 22.03 -12.58
CA SER A 98 15.40 23.06 -12.42
C SER A 98 15.42 23.55 -10.98
N ILE A 99 15.22 24.84 -10.80
CA ILE A 99 15.20 25.47 -9.48
C ILE A 99 13.75 25.72 -9.08
N TYR A 100 13.39 25.27 -7.89
CA TYR A 100 12.07 25.43 -7.30
C TYR A 100 12.12 26.33 -6.08
N GLU A 101 11.09 27.14 -5.93
CA GLU A 101 10.84 27.90 -4.72
C GLU A 101 10.10 27.02 -3.71
N LEU A 102 10.68 26.86 -2.53
CA LEU A 102 10.11 26.14 -1.40
C LEU A 102 9.63 27.15 -0.37
N ALA A 103 8.36 27.08 -0.01
CA ALA A 103 7.77 27.89 1.04
C ALA A 103 6.74 27.08 1.83
N VAL A 104 6.68 27.32 3.14
CA VAL A 104 5.68 26.73 4.03
C VAL A 104 4.40 27.53 3.93
N GLY A 105 3.25 26.87 3.77
CA GLY A 105 1.99 27.58 3.69
C GLY A 105 0.76 26.77 4.08
N THR A 106 -0.35 27.48 4.25
CA THR A 106 -1.64 26.91 4.64
C THR A 106 -2.50 26.52 3.44
N SER A 107 -2.11 26.92 2.21
CA SER A 107 -2.84 26.55 1.00
C SER A 107 -2.66 25.07 0.70
N TRP A 108 -3.71 24.44 0.18
CA TRP A 108 -3.62 23.07 -0.32
C TRP A 108 -2.62 22.93 -1.47
N THR A 109 -2.24 24.02 -2.16
CA THR A 109 -1.23 24.06 -3.23
C THR A 109 0.15 24.51 -2.76
N SER A 110 0.35 24.82 -1.48
CA SER A 110 1.66 25.28 -0.99
C SER A 110 2.76 24.26 -1.28
N PRO A 111 4.00 24.71 -1.62
CA PRO A 111 5.14 23.82 -1.85
C PRO A 111 5.38 22.86 -0.68
N ILE A 112 5.26 23.37 0.55
CA ILE A 112 5.29 22.58 1.78
C ILE A 112 4.04 22.92 2.61
N PRO A 113 3.11 21.96 2.83
CA PRO A 113 1.97 22.19 3.70
C PRO A 113 2.40 22.42 5.15
N LYS A 114 1.80 23.41 5.83
CA LYS A 114 2.09 23.72 7.23
C LYS A 114 1.88 22.51 8.17
N GLY A 115 0.88 21.67 7.88
CA GLY A 115 0.60 20.46 8.66
C GLY A 115 1.68 19.37 8.54
N ASP A 116 2.48 19.41 7.48
CA ASP A 116 3.58 18.46 7.25
C ASP A 116 4.95 19.00 7.68
N PHE A 117 5.03 20.28 8.08
CA PHE A 117 6.32 20.95 8.25
C PHE A 117 7.19 20.34 9.35
N GLU A 118 6.62 19.94 10.49
CA GLU A 118 7.39 19.29 11.57
C GLU A 118 8.00 17.95 11.13
N ARG A 119 7.27 17.17 10.31
CA ARG A 119 7.78 15.92 9.71
C ARG A 119 8.92 16.24 8.74
N VAL A 120 8.73 17.23 7.87
CA VAL A 120 9.74 17.68 6.91
C VAL A 120 10.99 18.14 7.64
N LYS A 121 10.83 18.96 8.68
CA LYS A 121 11.93 19.46 9.51
C LYS A 121 12.75 18.33 10.10
N ALA A 122 12.12 17.39 10.80
CA ALA A 122 12.81 16.23 11.37
C ALA A 122 13.54 15.39 10.31
N GLY A 123 12.96 15.25 9.11
CA GLY A 123 13.59 14.54 8.00
C GLY A 123 14.81 15.27 7.43
N LEU A 124 14.73 16.59 7.27
CA LEU A 124 15.84 17.42 6.79
C LEU A 124 16.98 17.46 7.82
N GLU A 125 16.67 17.55 9.11
CA GLU A 125 17.64 17.45 10.21
C GLU A 125 18.37 16.10 10.19
N ALA A 126 17.64 15.00 9.95
CA ALA A 126 18.21 13.65 9.92
C ALA A 126 19.22 13.44 8.78
N ILE A 127 19.10 14.18 7.68
CA ILE A 127 20.08 14.16 6.57
C ILE A 127 21.13 15.28 6.68
N GLY A 128 21.06 16.11 7.73
CA GLY A 128 21.99 17.22 7.95
C GLY A 128 21.77 18.42 7.02
N GLU A 129 20.59 18.55 6.41
CA GLU A 129 20.28 19.64 5.49
C GLU A 129 19.97 20.93 6.27
N THR A 130 20.98 21.78 6.41
CA THR A 130 20.88 23.02 7.22
C THR A 130 20.49 24.24 6.41
N ARG A 131 20.82 24.30 5.11
CA ARG A 131 20.59 25.49 4.29
C ARG A 131 19.09 25.69 4.06
N ILE A 132 18.42 24.66 3.55
CA ILE A 132 16.97 24.74 3.28
C ILE A 132 16.20 24.96 4.59
N LEU A 133 16.59 24.32 5.69
CA LEU A 133 15.96 24.53 7.00
C LEU A 133 16.06 25.98 7.46
N ASN A 134 17.27 26.54 7.50
CA ASN A 134 17.50 27.91 7.95
C ASN A 134 16.72 28.92 7.09
N ASP A 135 16.67 28.70 5.77
CA ASP A 135 15.91 29.55 4.85
C ASP A 135 14.40 29.50 5.12
N LEU A 136 13.85 28.30 5.32
CA LEU A 136 12.41 28.09 5.61
C LEU A 136 12.00 28.62 6.99
N GLU A 137 12.92 28.63 7.95
CA GLU A 137 12.69 29.20 9.30
C GLU A 137 13.05 30.68 9.40
N SER A 138 13.65 31.26 8.36
CA SER A 138 13.99 32.67 8.31
C SER A 138 12.74 33.55 8.14
N THR A 139 12.90 34.86 8.33
CA THR A 139 11.82 35.84 8.14
C THR A 139 11.23 35.86 6.73
N ASN A 140 11.98 35.40 5.72
CA ASN A 140 11.49 35.30 4.34
C ASN A 140 10.73 33.99 4.06
N GLU A 141 10.80 33.00 4.97
CA GLU A 141 10.10 31.70 4.92
C GLU A 141 10.18 30.98 3.56
N CYS A 142 11.30 31.15 2.85
CA CYS A 142 11.46 30.76 1.47
C CYS A 142 12.88 30.28 1.18
N SER A 143 13.02 29.13 0.52
CA SER A 143 14.31 28.59 0.05
C SER A 143 14.25 28.24 -1.43
N LEU A 144 15.37 28.37 -2.13
CA LEU A 144 15.53 27.84 -3.49
C LEU A 144 16.19 26.46 -3.44
N ALA A 145 15.64 25.51 -4.20
CA ALA A 145 16.14 24.15 -4.30
C ALA A 145 16.32 23.73 -5.76
N SER A 146 17.54 23.33 -6.11
CA SER A 146 17.88 22.68 -7.39
C SER A 146 17.44 21.22 -7.35
N LEU A 147 16.77 20.78 -8.42
CA LEU A 147 16.36 19.39 -8.58
C LEU A 147 17.54 18.44 -8.45
N HIS A 148 18.68 18.81 -9.04
CA HIS A 148 19.87 17.95 -9.08
C HIS A 148 20.71 18.06 -7.82
N THR A 149 20.94 19.26 -7.31
CA THR A 149 21.85 19.49 -6.16
C THR A 149 21.17 19.16 -4.84
N ASP A 150 19.92 19.57 -4.67
CA ASP A 150 19.17 19.43 -3.42
C ASP A 150 18.23 18.22 -3.43
N HIS A 151 18.53 17.23 -4.28
CA HIS A 151 17.67 16.06 -4.51
C HIS A 151 17.38 15.26 -3.24
N GLU A 152 18.30 15.18 -2.28
CA GLU A 152 18.10 14.47 -1.01
C GLU A 152 17.04 15.18 -0.16
N ALA A 153 17.12 16.50 -0.04
CA ALA A 153 16.13 17.32 0.63
C ALA A 153 14.77 17.24 -0.07
N LEU A 154 14.73 17.35 -1.39
CA LEU A 154 13.51 17.20 -2.18
C LEU A 154 12.89 15.81 -2.03
N SER A 155 13.70 14.76 -1.86
CA SER A 155 13.21 13.39 -1.66
C SER A 155 12.58 13.20 -0.27
N VAL A 156 13.10 13.88 0.76
CA VAL A 156 12.51 13.91 2.11
C VAL A 156 11.18 14.66 2.10
N ILE A 157 11.13 15.80 1.39
CA ILE A 157 9.93 16.63 1.31
C ILE A 157 8.86 15.89 0.51
N TYR A 158 9.18 15.45 -0.71
CA TYR A 158 8.25 14.92 -1.71
C TYR A 158 8.28 13.39 -1.82
N ASP A 159 7.96 12.71 -0.72
CA ASP A 159 7.92 11.25 -0.60
C ASP A 159 6.73 10.59 -1.35
N GLY A 160 5.79 11.39 -1.82
CA GLY A 160 4.53 10.98 -2.44
C GLY A 160 3.49 10.43 -1.47
N ALA A 161 3.86 9.99 -0.27
CA ALA A 161 2.94 9.46 0.74
C ALA A 161 2.25 10.59 1.53
N HIS A 162 3.03 11.55 2.01
CA HIS A 162 2.55 12.71 2.76
C HIS A 162 2.49 13.94 1.86
N CYS A 163 3.50 14.12 1.01
CA CYS A 163 3.61 15.30 0.17
C CYS A 163 4.03 14.90 -1.25
N GLY A 164 3.21 15.30 -2.24
CA GLY A 164 3.45 14.98 -3.64
C GLY A 164 4.29 16.03 -4.36
N ALA A 165 5.16 15.60 -5.26
CA ALA A 165 6.04 16.48 -6.04
C ALA A 165 5.28 17.46 -6.96
N TRP A 166 3.99 17.23 -7.25
CA TRP A 166 3.15 18.11 -8.06
C TRP A 166 3.01 19.52 -7.49
N ARG A 167 3.33 19.71 -6.21
CA ARG A 167 3.36 21.01 -5.54
C ARG A 167 4.43 21.94 -6.10
N ILE A 168 5.52 21.39 -6.63
CA ILE A 168 6.61 22.15 -7.27
C ILE A 168 6.75 21.84 -8.76
N ILE A 169 6.28 20.68 -9.22
CA ILE A 169 6.28 20.30 -10.64
C ILE A 169 4.84 20.29 -11.17
N PRO A 170 4.36 21.39 -11.77
CA PRO A 170 3.00 21.47 -12.28
C PRO A 170 2.79 20.54 -13.49
N SER A 171 1.52 20.25 -13.80
CA SER A 171 1.15 19.30 -14.87
C SER A 171 1.74 19.62 -16.25
N HIS A 172 1.93 20.91 -16.56
CA HIS A 172 2.51 21.36 -17.84
C HIS A 172 4.04 21.25 -17.89
N ALA A 173 4.72 21.09 -16.74
CA ALA A 173 6.17 20.90 -16.65
C ALA A 173 6.59 19.42 -16.73
N VAL A 174 5.64 18.50 -16.85
CA VAL A 174 5.91 17.06 -16.96
C VAL A 174 6.61 16.77 -18.29
N PRO A 175 7.77 16.08 -18.31
CA PRO A 175 8.60 15.95 -19.51
C PRO A 175 8.10 14.83 -20.44
N VAL A 176 6.84 14.89 -20.88
CA VAL A 176 6.19 13.84 -21.69
C VAL A 176 6.92 13.57 -23.01
N HIS A 177 7.57 14.59 -23.57
CA HIS A 177 8.32 14.53 -24.83
C HIS A 177 9.84 14.56 -24.64
N GLY A 178 10.34 14.44 -23.39
CA GLY A 178 11.77 14.48 -23.12
C GLY A 178 12.53 13.27 -23.67
N LEU A 179 13.85 13.43 -23.81
CA LEU A 179 14.72 12.39 -24.33
C LEU A 179 14.81 11.21 -23.35
N ARG A 180 14.68 9.99 -23.87
CA ARG A 180 14.77 8.76 -23.08
C ARG A 180 16.23 8.34 -22.88
N ASN A 181 16.61 7.98 -21.66
CA ASN A 181 17.98 7.59 -21.32
C ASN A 181 18.04 6.29 -20.49
N LYS A 182 18.37 5.18 -21.14
CA LYS A 182 18.53 3.87 -20.49
C LYS A 182 19.66 3.81 -19.46
N ALA A 183 20.67 4.68 -19.56
CA ALA A 183 21.79 4.69 -18.62
C ALA A 183 21.38 5.18 -17.22
N LEU A 184 20.25 5.89 -17.13
CA LEU A 184 19.63 6.31 -15.87
C LEU A 184 18.58 5.31 -15.37
N GLY A 185 18.32 4.24 -16.12
CA GLY A 185 17.21 3.33 -15.85
C GLY A 185 17.51 2.25 -14.80
N TYR A 186 16.46 1.84 -14.10
CA TYR A 186 16.46 0.64 -13.26
C TYR A 186 15.91 -0.55 -14.04
N ASN A 187 16.81 -1.47 -14.43
CA ASN A 187 16.45 -2.68 -15.15
C ASN A 187 17.29 -3.88 -14.64
N PRO A 188 17.06 -4.33 -13.40
CA PRO A 188 17.82 -5.42 -12.81
C PRO A 188 17.57 -6.74 -13.53
N ILE A 189 18.53 -7.65 -13.42
CA ILE A 189 18.35 -9.04 -13.86
C ILE A 189 17.35 -9.69 -12.91
N LYS A 190 16.34 -10.35 -13.49
CA LYS A 190 15.31 -11.03 -12.70
C LYS A 190 15.91 -12.21 -11.92
N ALA A 191 15.48 -12.35 -10.67
CA ALA A 191 15.81 -13.51 -9.85
C ALA A 191 15.25 -14.78 -10.50
N LYS A 192 16.09 -15.82 -10.59
CA LYS A 192 15.70 -17.13 -11.12
C LYS A 192 14.99 -17.99 -10.07
N THR A 193 15.35 -17.82 -8.81
CA THR A 193 14.86 -18.62 -7.67
C THR A 193 14.55 -17.70 -6.50
N TYR A 194 13.41 -17.93 -5.86
CA TYR A 194 12.97 -17.22 -4.66
C TYR A 194 11.90 -18.06 -3.96
N ARG A 195 11.76 -17.85 -2.65
CA ARG A 195 10.80 -18.60 -1.82
C ARG A 195 9.41 -17.98 -1.90
N VAL A 196 8.39 -18.76 -2.23
CA VAL A 196 6.99 -18.31 -2.19
C VAL A 196 6.33 -18.82 -0.92
N ASP A 197 6.29 -17.98 0.10
CA ASP A 197 5.58 -18.25 1.35
C ASP A 197 4.18 -17.65 1.29
N VAL A 198 3.19 -18.50 1.55
CA VAL A 198 1.79 -18.08 1.59
C VAL A 198 1.17 -18.57 2.89
N PRO A 199 0.57 -17.67 3.69
CA PRO A 199 -0.12 -18.08 4.90
C PRO A 199 -1.36 -18.89 4.55
N ARG A 200 -1.86 -19.65 5.51
CA ARG A 200 -3.06 -20.45 5.32
C ARG A 200 -4.30 -19.57 5.46
N PHE A 201 -5.29 -19.84 4.63
CA PHE A 201 -6.57 -19.13 4.62
C PHE A 201 -7.76 -20.07 4.72
N MET A 202 -8.82 -19.62 5.39
CA MET A 202 -10.11 -20.30 5.46
C MET A 202 -11.23 -19.28 5.21
N LYS A 203 -12.24 -19.62 4.43
CA LYS A 203 -13.44 -18.81 4.26
C LYS A 203 -14.33 -18.92 5.49
N VAL A 204 -14.82 -17.81 6.00
CA VAL A 204 -15.77 -17.81 7.13
C VAL A 204 -17.10 -18.44 6.72
N SER A 205 -17.55 -18.19 5.48
CA SER A 205 -18.70 -18.88 4.89
C SER A 205 -18.62 -18.88 3.36
N GLY A 206 -19.41 -19.73 2.70
CA GLY A 206 -19.48 -19.75 1.23
C GLY A 206 -20.18 -18.54 0.61
N SER A 207 -21.00 -17.82 1.40
CA SER A 207 -21.79 -16.67 0.96
C SER A 207 -21.19 -15.31 1.34
N MET A 208 -20.07 -15.29 2.07
CA MET A 208 -19.42 -14.06 2.52
C MET A 208 -17.99 -13.95 2.00
N SER A 209 -17.58 -12.75 1.61
CA SER A 209 -16.22 -12.44 1.19
C SER A 209 -15.28 -12.20 2.38
N LYS A 210 -15.36 -13.06 3.40
CA LYS A 210 -14.62 -12.94 4.66
C LYS A 210 -13.76 -14.18 4.88
N HIS A 211 -12.50 -13.97 5.26
CA HIS A 211 -11.51 -15.02 5.43
C HIS A 211 -10.81 -14.89 6.78
N LEU A 212 -10.43 -16.03 7.32
CA LEU A 212 -9.45 -16.16 8.39
C LEU A 212 -8.06 -16.32 7.78
N ILE A 213 -7.06 -15.76 8.44
CA ILE A 213 -5.64 -16.02 8.18
C ILE A 213 -5.05 -16.72 9.42
N LEU A 214 -4.17 -17.70 9.19
CA LEU A 214 -3.35 -18.27 10.26
C LEU A 214 -2.19 -17.32 10.56
N ALA A 215 -2.23 -16.66 11.73
CA ALA A 215 -1.18 -15.76 12.18
C ALA A 215 0.08 -16.52 12.64
N GLU A 216 1.19 -15.81 12.80
CA GLU A 216 2.48 -16.38 13.19
C GLU A 216 2.46 -17.08 14.56
N ASP A 217 1.57 -16.68 15.45
CA ASP A 217 1.33 -17.32 16.75
C ASP A 217 0.44 -18.58 16.67
N GLY A 218 0.15 -19.06 15.46
CA GLY A 218 -0.65 -20.25 15.21
C GLY A 218 -2.16 -20.04 15.42
N LYS A 219 -2.64 -18.81 15.63
CA LYS A 219 -4.07 -18.53 15.85
C LYS A 219 -4.75 -18.06 14.55
N TRP A 220 -5.94 -18.59 14.29
CA TRP A 220 -6.77 -18.12 13.17
C TRP A 220 -7.50 -16.83 13.55
N ARG A 221 -7.39 -15.80 12.69
CA ARG A 221 -7.98 -14.48 12.93
C ARG A 221 -8.57 -13.86 11.67
N CYS A 222 -9.61 -13.04 11.85
CA CYS A 222 -10.01 -12.03 10.87
C CYS A 222 -9.19 -10.75 11.13
N LEU A 223 -8.13 -10.49 10.35
CA LEU A 223 -7.42 -9.20 10.43
C LEU A 223 -8.10 -8.20 9.50
N ASN A 224 -8.18 -6.93 9.90
CA ASN A 224 -8.80 -5.87 9.09
C ASN A 224 -10.20 -6.25 8.57
N GLY A 225 -11.00 -6.87 9.44
CA GLY A 225 -12.34 -7.36 9.14
C GLY A 225 -12.38 -8.57 8.21
N GLY A 226 -11.26 -9.24 7.92
CA GLY A 226 -11.23 -10.50 7.15
C GLY A 226 -11.46 -10.35 5.65
N TYR A 227 -11.39 -9.14 5.10
CA TYR A 227 -11.59 -8.95 3.66
C TYR A 227 -10.40 -9.45 2.85
N ALA A 228 -10.67 -10.26 1.81
CA ALA A 228 -9.66 -10.81 0.90
C ALA A 228 -8.73 -9.73 0.32
N TYR A 229 -9.32 -8.60 -0.13
CA TYR A 229 -8.56 -7.50 -0.69
C TYR A 229 -7.63 -6.88 0.37
N SER A 230 -8.04 -6.77 1.63
CA SER A 230 -7.21 -6.19 2.70
C SER A 230 -5.95 -7.01 2.94
N TYR A 231 -6.06 -8.35 2.96
CA TYR A 231 -4.90 -9.24 3.09
C TYR A 231 -3.94 -9.09 1.91
N LEU A 232 -4.49 -9.10 0.69
CA LEU A 232 -3.67 -9.01 -0.51
C LEU A 232 -3.02 -7.63 -0.67
N SER A 233 -3.73 -6.55 -0.39
CA SER A 233 -3.18 -5.18 -0.40
C SER A 233 -2.05 -5.02 0.62
N SER A 234 -2.21 -5.50 1.86
CA SER A 234 -1.16 -5.47 2.88
C SER A 234 0.07 -6.29 2.45
N PHE A 235 -0.16 -7.49 1.90
CA PHE A 235 0.92 -8.34 1.37
C PHE A 235 1.70 -7.63 0.25
N ILE A 236 1.00 -7.01 -0.71
CA ILE A 236 1.63 -6.25 -1.80
C ILE A 236 2.51 -5.13 -1.24
N CYS A 237 2.01 -4.32 -0.31
CA CYS A 237 2.80 -3.27 0.32
C CYS A 237 4.08 -3.80 0.98
N GLY A 238 4.04 -5.00 1.57
CA GLY A 238 5.18 -5.65 2.22
C GLY A 238 6.26 -6.22 1.28
N LEU A 239 6.00 -6.30 -0.04
CA LEU A 239 6.91 -6.96 -0.98
C LEU A 239 8.14 -6.14 -1.38
N ILE A 240 8.25 -4.88 -0.98
CA ILE A 240 9.29 -3.95 -1.45
C ILE A 240 10.70 -4.50 -1.25
N LYS A 241 11.01 -4.97 -0.03
CA LYS A 241 12.34 -5.51 0.30
C LYS A 241 12.65 -6.77 -0.53
N ALA A 242 11.68 -7.68 -0.63
CA ALA A 242 11.82 -8.90 -1.41
C ALA A 242 12.02 -8.61 -2.90
N GLU A 243 11.32 -7.62 -3.46
CA GLU A 243 11.47 -7.25 -4.86
C GLU A 243 12.83 -6.59 -5.15
N LEU A 244 13.33 -5.75 -4.23
CA LEU A 244 14.66 -5.14 -4.38
C LEU A 244 15.78 -6.20 -4.32
N SER A 245 15.63 -7.22 -3.46
CA SER A 245 16.61 -8.31 -3.35
C SER A 245 16.45 -9.41 -4.41
N GLU A 246 15.23 -9.65 -4.86
CA GLU A 246 14.85 -10.71 -5.81
C GLU A 246 13.97 -10.13 -6.94
N PRO A 247 14.55 -9.35 -7.87
CA PRO A 247 13.78 -8.61 -8.86
C PRO A 247 12.90 -9.51 -9.74
N GLY A 248 11.67 -9.07 -9.96
CA GLY A 248 10.64 -9.80 -10.70
C GLY A 248 9.88 -10.87 -9.91
N SER A 249 10.19 -11.08 -8.63
CA SER A 249 9.53 -12.10 -7.79
C SER A 249 8.10 -11.72 -7.42
N TYR A 250 7.75 -10.42 -7.40
CA TYR A 250 6.42 -9.94 -7.00
C TYR A 250 5.28 -10.65 -7.75
N ARG A 251 5.46 -10.93 -9.04
CA ARG A 251 4.38 -11.45 -9.88
C ARG A 251 3.91 -12.83 -9.43
N ASN A 252 4.85 -13.71 -9.13
CA ASN A 252 4.51 -15.07 -8.70
C ASN A 252 4.06 -15.08 -7.23
N ARG A 253 4.68 -14.26 -6.38
CA ARG A 253 4.27 -14.07 -4.98
C ARG A 253 2.82 -13.59 -4.86
N ILE A 254 2.43 -12.54 -5.60
CA ILE A 254 1.06 -11.99 -5.58
C ILE A 254 0.06 -13.01 -6.12
N LYS A 255 0.38 -13.71 -7.21
CA LYS A 255 -0.49 -14.76 -7.76
C LYS A 255 -0.73 -15.89 -6.77
N ALA A 256 0.33 -16.40 -6.15
CA ALA A 256 0.24 -17.47 -5.17
C ALA A 256 -0.58 -17.06 -3.95
N TYR A 257 -0.37 -15.86 -3.44
CA TYR A 257 -1.13 -15.32 -2.31
C TYR A 257 -2.61 -15.17 -2.65
N ARG A 258 -2.93 -14.63 -3.84
CA ARG A 258 -4.30 -14.53 -4.33
C ARG A 258 -4.95 -15.90 -4.47
N GLU A 259 -4.24 -16.87 -5.02
CA GLU A 259 -4.72 -18.25 -5.20
C GLU A 259 -5.04 -18.93 -3.87
N ALA A 260 -4.20 -18.76 -2.84
CA ALA A 260 -4.46 -19.33 -1.53
C ALA A 260 -5.72 -18.76 -0.87
N ILE A 261 -6.01 -17.48 -1.08
CA ILE A 261 -7.27 -16.88 -0.62
C ILE A 261 -8.45 -17.45 -1.41
N THR A 262 -8.37 -17.48 -2.74
CA THR A 262 -9.51 -17.90 -3.59
C THR A 262 -9.84 -19.38 -3.43
N SER A 263 -8.82 -20.23 -3.27
CA SER A 263 -8.95 -21.67 -3.08
C SER A 263 -9.21 -22.08 -1.61
N ALA A 264 -9.25 -21.12 -0.68
CA ALA A 264 -9.52 -21.40 0.73
C ALA A 264 -10.85 -22.15 0.92
N SER A 265 -10.81 -23.18 1.76
CA SER A 265 -11.99 -23.95 2.16
C SER A 265 -12.81 -23.20 3.19
N VAL A 266 -14.11 -23.48 3.27
CA VAL A 266 -14.96 -22.93 4.34
C VAL A 266 -14.57 -23.56 5.68
N VAL A 267 -14.60 -22.76 6.75
CA VAL A 267 -14.37 -23.24 8.12
C VAL A 267 -15.33 -24.40 8.46
N PRO A 268 -14.86 -25.40 9.24
CA PRO A 268 -15.70 -26.50 9.70
C PRO A 268 -16.91 -26.02 10.51
N SER A 269 -18.00 -26.80 10.51
CA SER A 269 -19.23 -26.44 11.24
C SER A 269 -19.08 -26.46 12.76
N ASP A 270 -18.09 -27.17 13.30
CA ASP A 270 -17.77 -27.23 14.72
C ASP A 270 -16.88 -26.06 15.20
N THR A 271 -16.52 -25.15 14.29
CA THR A 271 -15.70 -23.99 14.63
C THR A 271 -16.31 -23.15 15.74
N GLN A 272 -15.44 -22.73 16.66
CA GLN A 272 -15.72 -21.85 17.78
C GLN A 272 -15.00 -20.52 17.59
N ILE A 273 -15.63 -19.46 18.06
CA ILE A 273 -15.03 -18.13 18.19
C ILE A 273 -14.73 -17.92 19.66
N VAL A 274 -13.50 -17.54 19.97
CA VAL A 274 -13.04 -17.25 21.33
C VAL A 274 -12.64 -15.79 21.41
N VAL A 275 -13.28 -15.06 22.31
CA VAL A 275 -12.99 -13.66 22.63
C VAL A 275 -12.38 -13.60 24.02
N GLU A 276 -11.15 -13.11 24.12
CA GLU A 276 -10.35 -13.01 25.35
C GLU A 276 -10.28 -11.56 25.83
N ASN A 277 -9.93 -11.34 27.10
CA ASN A 277 -9.70 -10.01 27.69
C ASN A 277 -10.88 -9.02 27.49
N LEU A 278 -12.08 -9.44 27.86
CA LEU A 278 -13.31 -8.64 27.65
C LEU A 278 -13.23 -7.21 28.22
N ALA A 279 -12.50 -7.01 29.31
CA ALA A 279 -12.32 -5.69 29.94
C ALA A 279 -11.56 -4.68 29.06
N GLU A 280 -10.82 -5.15 28.04
CA GLU A 280 -10.05 -4.32 27.11
C GLU A 280 -10.84 -3.99 25.83
N LEU A 281 -12.04 -4.57 25.65
CA LEU A 281 -12.85 -4.33 24.47
C LEU A 281 -13.34 -2.88 24.43
N LYS A 282 -13.26 -2.30 23.24
CA LYS A 282 -13.87 -1.00 22.94
C LYS A 282 -15.39 -1.11 23.01
N GLU A 283 -16.07 -0.02 23.36
CA GLU A 283 -17.53 0.03 23.53
C GLU A 283 -18.30 -0.54 22.32
N TRP A 284 -17.87 -0.21 21.09
CA TRP A 284 -18.51 -0.74 19.89
C TRP A 284 -18.34 -2.26 19.76
N ALA A 285 -17.19 -2.81 20.17
CA ALA A 285 -16.89 -4.23 20.09
C ALA A 285 -17.65 -5.00 21.17
N GLN A 286 -17.76 -4.43 22.37
CA GLN A 286 -18.60 -4.99 23.43
C GLN A 286 -20.07 -5.04 22.99
N ARG A 287 -20.61 -3.95 22.43
CA ARG A 287 -21.98 -3.91 21.92
C ARG A 287 -22.23 -4.96 20.83
N ASP A 288 -21.28 -5.14 19.91
CA ASP A 288 -21.42 -6.13 18.85
C ASP A 288 -21.31 -7.56 19.42
N LEU A 289 -20.44 -7.79 20.40
CA LEU A 289 -20.35 -9.06 21.14
C LEU A 289 -21.66 -9.39 21.87
N ASP A 290 -22.23 -8.44 22.61
CA ASP A 290 -23.49 -8.61 23.34
C ASP A 290 -24.64 -9.02 22.40
N ARG A 291 -24.69 -8.44 21.20
CA ARG A 291 -25.66 -8.81 20.15
C ARG A 291 -25.45 -10.23 19.65
N ILE A 292 -24.19 -10.65 19.45
CA ILE A 292 -23.87 -11.99 18.96
C ILE A 292 -24.29 -13.04 20.00
N ILE A 293 -23.92 -12.85 21.26
CA ILE A 293 -24.16 -13.85 22.32
C ILE A 293 -25.62 -13.95 22.75
N ALA A 294 -26.43 -12.92 22.51
CA ALA A 294 -27.88 -12.96 22.76
C ALA A 294 -28.56 -14.08 21.96
N ASP A 295 -28.08 -14.35 20.74
CA ASP A 295 -28.68 -15.30 19.80
C ASP A 295 -27.77 -16.49 19.45
N THR A 296 -26.59 -16.58 20.07
CA THR A 296 -25.59 -17.62 19.80
C THR A 296 -25.25 -18.38 21.07
N THR A 297 -25.27 -19.72 20.99
CA THR A 297 -24.82 -20.58 22.09
C THR A 297 -23.38 -20.26 22.45
N HIS A 298 -23.15 -19.96 23.73
CA HIS A 298 -21.86 -19.55 24.24
C HIS A 298 -21.62 -20.07 25.66
N SER A 299 -20.36 -20.03 26.08
CA SER A 299 -19.91 -20.29 27.44
C SER A 299 -18.90 -19.22 27.85
N VAL A 300 -18.90 -18.87 29.14
CA VAL A 300 -17.87 -18.01 29.73
C VAL A 300 -16.69 -18.89 30.12
N VAL A 301 -15.49 -18.56 29.65
CA VAL A 301 -14.26 -19.30 29.93
C VAL A 301 -13.20 -18.33 30.44
N GLY A 302 -12.90 -18.39 31.72
CA GLY A 302 -11.98 -17.45 32.37
C GLY A 302 -12.47 -16.00 32.25
N ASN A 303 -11.66 -15.12 31.66
CA ASN A 303 -11.99 -13.73 31.39
C ASN A 303 -12.53 -13.49 29.97
N GLY A 304 -13.00 -14.54 29.30
CA GLY A 304 -13.41 -14.53 27.90
C GLY A 304 -14.73 -15.27 27.64
N ILE A 305 -15.16 -15.22 26.38
CA ILE A 305 -16.34 -15.92 25.87
C ILE A 305 -15.92 -16.86 24.75
N GLN A 306 -16.45 -18.08 24.78
CA GLN A 306 -16.39 -19.03 23.68
C GLN A 306 -17.79 -19.22 23.11
N MET A 307 -17.94 -19.11 21.80
CA MET A 307 -19.25 -19.23 21.12
C MET A 307 -19.15 -20.03 19.83
N ASN A 308 -20.25 -20.70 19.47
CA ASN A 308 -20.39 -21.31 18.16
C ASN A 308 -20.36 -20.24 17.05
N ILE A 309 -20.08 -20.63 15.80
CA ILE A 309 -20.33 -19.74 14.65
C ILE A 309 -21.82 -19.36 14.59
N PRO A 310 -22.16 -18.05 14.55
CA PRO A 310 -23.54 -17.61 14.35
C PRO A 310 -24.10 -18.10 13.02
N LYS A 311 -25.34 -18.61 13.03
CA LYS A 311 -26.05 -19.03 11.81
C LYS A 311 -26.63 -17.84 11.03
N ASP A 312 -26.96 -16.77 11.73
CA ASP A 312 -27.41 -15.53 11.11
C ASP A 312 -26.23 -14.80 10.45
N GLN A 313 -26.44 -14.33 9.22
CA GLN A 313 -25.39 -13.72 8.41
C GLN A 313 -24.96 -12.34 8.95
N SER A 314 -25.86 -11.59 9.60
CA SER A 314 -25.55 -10.29 10.19
C SER A 314 -24.71 -10.46 11.46
N LEU A 315 -25.09 -11.41 12.31
CA LEU A 315 -24.32 -11.76 13.51
C LEU A 315 -22.93 -12.29 13.14
N LEU A 316 -22.84 -13.14 12.10
CA LEU A 316 -21.57 -13.63 11.58
C LEU A 316 -20.70 -12.49 11.05
N TYR A 317 -21.30 -11.52 10.36
CA TYR A 317 -20.58 -10.32 9.90
C TYR A 317 -19.98 -9.53 11.06
N TRP A 318 -20.74 -9.30 12.14
CA TRP A 318 -20.22 -8.65 13.35
C TRP A 318 -19.12 -9.47 14.02
N ALA A 319 -19.27 -10.79 14.08
CA ALA A 319 -18.25 -11.68 14.64
C ALA A 319 -16.92 -11.59 13.87
N THR A 320 -16.95 -11.42 12.54
CA THR A 320 -15.73 -11.18 11.73
C THR A 320 -15.12 -9.78 11.90
N SER A 321 -15.84 -8.86 12.54
CA SER A 321 -15.42 -7.48 12.76
C SER A 321 -14.92 -7.23 14.19
N LEU A 322 -15.01 -8.23 15.07
CA LEU A 322 -14.44 -8.15 16.42
C LEU A 322 -12.92 -7.92 16.37
N PRO A 323 -12.33 -7.21 17.35
CA PRO A 323 -10.91 -6.92 17.39
C PRO A 323 -10.08 -8.21 17.39
N SER A 324 -9.17 -8.33 16.42
CA SER A 324 -8.38 -9.54 16.18
C SER A 324 -7.33 -9.83 17.26
N GLU A 325 -6.90 -8.80 17.98
CA GLU A 325 -6.05 -8.87 19.16
C GLU A 325 -6.70 -9.64 20.31
N HIS A 326 -8.04 -9.63 20.36
CA HIS A 326 -8.84 -10.30 21.39
C HIS A 326 -9.62 -11.50 20.86
N THR A 327 -9.68 -11.72 19.54
CA THR A 327 -10.55 -12.72 18.92
C THR A 327 -9.75 -13.75 18.14
N LYS A 328 -9.98 -15.03 18.42
CA LYS A 328 -9.43 -16.17 17.67
C LYS A 328 -10.52 -17.16 17.29
N TRP A 329 -10.30 -17.88 16.20
CA TRP A 329 -11.19 -18.92 15.69
C TRP A 329 -10.52 -20.28 15.89
N VAL A 330 -11.25 -21.25 16.45
CA VAL A 330 -10.73 -22.55 16.87
C VAL A 330 -11.61 -23.65 16.31
N PHE A 331 -11.03 -24.66 15.69
CA PHE A 331 -11.74 -25.83 15.17
C PHE A 331 -10.85 -27.06 15.27
N SER A 332 -11.45 -28.24 15.34
CA SER A 332 -10.70 -29.50 15.26
C SER A 332 -10.01 -29.59 13.89
N GLU A 333 -8.71 -29.90 13.88
CA GLU A 333 -7.86 -29.83 12.68
C GLU A 333 -8.45 -30.64 11.52
N SER A 334 -9.05 -29.93 10.56
CA SER A 334 -9.41 -30.44 9.24
C SER A 334 -9.04 -29.47 8.12
N ALA A 335 -8.34 -28.38 8.44
CA ALA A 335 -7.76 -27.54 7.40
C ALA A 335 -6.71 -28.42 6.68
N ARG A 336 -7.00 -28.76 5.41
CA ARG A 336 -6.10 -29.57 4.58
C ARG A 336 -4.69 -28.98 4.66
N THR A 337 -3.71 -29.84 4.89
CA THR A 337 -2.28 -29.51 4.84
C THR A 337 -1.85 -29.11 3.41
N GLU A 338 -2.70 -29.39 2.41
CA GLU A 338 -2.46 -29.24 0.97
C GLU A 338 -2.68 -27.82 0.41
N GLN A 339 -2.53 -26.75 1.18
CA GLN A 339 -2.11 -25.46 0.60
C GLN A 339 -0.59 -25.50 0.39
N LEU A 340 -0.10 -26.56 -0.27
CA LEU A 340 1.31 -26.78 -0.54
C LEU A 340 1.67 -26.09 -1.85
N TYR A 341 2.62 -25.16 -1.73
CA TYR A 341 3.52 -24.61 -2.73
C TYR A 341 3.05 -24.69 -4.19
N PRO A 342 2.79 -23.56 -4.88
CA PRO A 342 2.80 -23.59 -6.33
C PRO A 342 4.18 -24.10 -6.76
N LEU A 343 4.19 -25.31 -7.34
CA LEU A 343 5.37 -25.95 -7.88
C LEU A 343 6.14 -24.93 -8.70
N SER A 344 7.37 -24.66 -8.29
CA SER A 344 8.36 -24.00 -9.12
C SER A 344 8.49 -24.80 -10.41
N ALA A 345 8.01 -24.23 -11.51
CA ALA A 345 8.35 -24.63 -12.87
C ALA A 345 8.94 -23.41 -13.59
#